data_AF-A0A1B7NAB9-F1
#
_entry.id   AF-A0A1B7NAB9-F1
#
_cell.length_a   1.000
_cell.length_b   1.000
_cell.length_c   1.000
_cell.angle_alpha   90.00
_cell.angle_beta   90.00
_cell.angle_gamma   90.00
#
_symmetry.space_group_name_H-M   'P 1'
#
loop_
_entity.id
_entity.type
_entity.pdbx_description
1 polymer ?
#
loop_
_entity_poly.entity_id
_entity_poly.type
_entity_poly.pdbx_seq_one_letter_code
_entity_poly.pdbx_strand_id
1 'polypeptide(L)'
;MHKNAWISRTPETTCHRRPLLSHARGKTLEDYHHFDNILLVVFFSHARYGANLEYHQELYSDYFPNILYIGPATREDAGFNHSYDVFVDSYHSDEDLTDPSFYKMAGRMAHHMLYTALQEYDCYDGYLWVPFDTLLNIPRLEKFNQELFWYHSPWGSSVFNPAQTNSQDSPNVSLHAPPAKISPDPSINLTETWRGWGLDWCDPHVGVGVCMEAFQKVPVDLRERLATFTNGKTRLIGGSADTMYIPGRHRRQFMEVLGLFLETTCFLEIAAPTTLHLVAPRNEAILFVDHWWIYRPPFNASFVRQKWAEGYEVDTFHTFHWGEREGDDVWRGNYANVVDVRRLLSESAERQQIHFPIR
;
A
#
# COMPACT_ATOMS: atom_id res chain seq x y z
N MET A 1 50.19 -21.55 -19.08
CA MET A 1 49.66 -20.31 -18.48
C MET A 1 48.21 -20.56 -18.06
N HIS A 2 47.94 -20.69 -16.76
CA HIS A 2 46.58 -20.61 -16.23
C HIS A 2 46.63 -19.81 -14.93
N LYS A 3 46.00 -18.64 -14.90
CA LYS A 3 45.79 -17.85 -13.68
C LYS A 3 44.39 -18.17 -13.18
N ASN A 4 44.29 -18.93 -12.09
CA ASN A 4 43.04 -19.06 -11.34
C ASN A 4 42.82 -17.73 -10.59
N ALA A 5 41.88 -16.92 -11.06
CA ALA A 5 41.41 -15.76 -10.33
C ALA A 5 40.52 -16.25 -9.17
N TRP A 6 41.04 -16.17 -7.95
CA TRP A 6 40.23 -16.38 -6.75
C TRP A 6 39.29 -15.18 -6.60
N ILE A 7 38.02 -15.38 -6.92
CA ILE A 7 36.96 -14.43 -6.58
C ILE A 7 36.79 -14.51 -5.06
N SER A 8 37.34 -13.54 -4.34
CA SER A 8 37.07 -13.36 -2.92
C SER A 8 35.59 -13.03 -2.74
N ARG A 9 34.79 -13.98 -2.28
CA ARG A 9 33.45 -13.69 -1.77
C ARG A 9 33.60 -12.71 -0.62
N THR A 10 33.06 -11.51 -0.78
CA THR A 10 32.76 -10.63 0.36
C THR A 10 31.88 -11.39 1.35
N PRO A 11 32.07 -11.22 2.68
CA PRO A 11 31.16 -11.82 3.64
C PRO A 11 29.73 -11.35 3.34
N GLU A 12 28.78 -12.28 3.34
CA GLU A 12 27.37 -11.92 3.47
C GLU A 12 27.22 -11.22 4.81
N THR A 13 27.02 -9.90 4.80
CA THR A 13 26.54 -9.18 5.99
C THR A 13 25.19 -9.76 6.35
N THR A 14 25.17 -10.64 7.35
CA THR A 14 23.94 -11.16 7.95
C THR A 14 23.17 -10.00 8.53
N CYS A 15 22.20 -9.52 7.76
CA CYS A 15 21.27 -8.50 8.19
C CYS A 15 20.43 -9.06 9.34
N HIS A 16 20.33 -8.32 10.44
CA HIS A 16 19.60 -8.75 11.63
C HIS A 16 18.23 -8.07 11.68
N ARG A 17 17.15 -8.85 11.46
CA ARG A 17 15.78 -8.34 11.61
C ARG A 17 15.55 -7.80 13.01
N ARG A 18 15.08 -6.55 13.09
CA ARG A 18 14.50 -5.99 14.32
C ARG A 18 13.28 -6.85 14.72
N PRO A 19 13.14 -7.23 16.00
CA PRO A 19 11.96 -7.96 16.45
C PRO A 19 10.68 -7.19 16.14
N LEU A 20 9.72 -7.84 15.48
CA LEU A 20 8.33 -7.36 15.43
C LEU A 20 7.59 -7.91 16.63
N LEU A 21 6.83 -7.06 17.31
CA LEU A 21 6.01 -7.46 18.45
C LEU A 21 4.87 -8.42 18.04
N SER A 22 4.40 -8.32 16.80
CA SER A 22 3.36 -9.15 16.19
C SER A 22 3.67 -10.67 16.11
N HIS A 23 4.92 -11.09 16.31
CA HIS A 23 5.32 -12.52 16.32
C HIS A 23 4.58 -13.35 17.38
N ALA A 24 3.91 -12.72 18.36
CA ALA A 24 3.21 -13.40 19.45
C ALA A 24 2.12 -14.41 19.03
N ARG A 25 1.53 -14.29 17.82
CA ARG A 25 0.53 -15.27 17.31
C ARG A 25 1.10 -16.38 16.42
N GLY A 26 2.30 -16.20 15.85
CA GLY A 26 2.93 -17.16 14.94
C GLY A 26 2.16 -17.39 13.63
N LYS A 27 2.79 -18.15 12.72
CA LYS A 27 2.14 -18.65 11.50
C LYS A 27 1.54 -20.02 11.77
N THR A 28 0.29 -20.27 11.38
CA THR A 28 -0.35 -21.59 11.60
C THR A 28 -0.34 -22.49 10.37
N LEU A 29 -0.24 -21.92 9.16
CA LEU A 29 -0.12 -22.68 7.92
C LEU A 29 1.35 -22.93 7.59
N GLU A 30 1.88 -24.08 8.02
CA GLU A 30 3.29 -24.45 7.83
C GLU A 30 3.67 -24.62 6.35
N ASP A 31 2.77 -25.11 5.49
CA ASP A 31 3.04 -25.41 4.09
C ASP A 31 2.98 -24.20 3.13
N TYR A 32 2.53 -23.03 3.63
CA TYR A 32 2.56 -21.79 2.84
C TYR A 32 3.91 -21.10 3.03
N HIS A 33 4.54 -20.56 1.97
CA HIS A 33 5.85 -19.88 2.10
C HIS A 33 6.00 -18.59 1.29
N HIS A 34 5.01 -18.20 0.48
CA HIS A 34 5.19 -17.14 -0.52
C HIS A 34 5.52 -15.75 0.06
N PHE A 35 5.20 -15.46 1.33
CA PHE A 35 5.45 -14.14 1.93
C PHE A 35 6.37 -14.20 3.18
N ASP A 36 7.14 -15.27 3.36
CA ASP A 36 7.91 -15.51 4.61
C ASP A 36 9.02 -14.49 4.89
N ASN A 37 9.53 -13.83 3.85
CA ASN A 37 10.53 -12.77 3.96
C ASN A 37 10.00 -11.38 3.61
N ILE A 38 8.68 -11.25 3.39
CA ILE A 38 8.03 -9.97 3.10
C ILE A 38 7.54 -9.36 4.42
N LEU A 39 7.73 -8.06 4.58
CA LEU A 39 7.10 -7.29 5.65
C LEU A 39 5.77 -6.73 5.17
N LEU A 40 4.67 -7.20 5.75
CA LEU A 40 3.37 -6.57 5.58
C LEU A 40 3.27 -5.37 6.53
N VAL A 41 3.38 -4.15 5.98
CA VAL A 41 3.26 -2.90 6.72
C VAL A 41 1.82 -2.41 6.63
N VAL A 42 1.11 -2.49 7.76
CA VAL A 42 -0.30 -2.12 7.89
C VAL A 42 -0.39 -0.82 8.67
N PHE A 43 -0.68 0.27 7.96
CA PHE A 43 -0.81 1.58 8.59
C PHE A 43 -2.26 1.88 8.99
N PHE A 44 -2.42 2.79 9.96
CA PHE A 44 -3.73 3.31 10.31
C PHE A 44 -3.72 4.80 10.62
N SER A 45 -4.71 5.50 10.06
CA SER A 45 -4.90 6.94 10.23
C SER A 45 -5.86 7.32 11.37
N HIS A 46 -6.68 6.37 11.85
CA HIS A 46 -7.72 6.56 12.86
C HIS A 46 -7.64 5.48 13.94
N ALA A 47 -8.07 5.77 15.17
CA ALA A 47 -8.04 4.79 16.26
C ALA A 47 -9.18 3.73 16.15
N ARG A 48 -10.16 3.99 15.28
CA ARG A 48 -11.31 3.12 14.95
C ARG A 48 -10.95 1.67 14.59
N TYR A 49 -9.73 1.44 14.12
CA TYR A 49 -9.26 0.12 13.70
C TYR A 49 -8.83 -0.79 14.87
N GLY A 50 -8.58 -0.22 16.06
CA GLY A 50 -8.12 -0.98 17.24
C GLY A 50 -9.07 -2.08 17.71
N ALA A 51 -10.38 -1.90 17.58
CA ALA A 51 -11.39 -2.90 17.95
C ALA A 51 -11.39 -4.16 17.06
N ASN A 52 -10.63 -4.15 15.96
CA ASN A 52 -10.63 -5.18 14.93
C ASN A 52 -9.25 -5.80 14.67
N LEU A 53 -8.20 -5.28 15.30
CA LEU A 53 -6.80 -5.61 15.00
C LEU A 53 -6.53 -7.11 15.12
N GLU A 54 -7.08 -7.75 16.14
CA GLU A 54 -6.92 -9.19 16.37
C GLU A 54 -7.42 -10.07 15.22
N TYR A 55 -8.48 -9.66 14.52
CA TYR A 55 -9.07 -10.42 13.41
C TYR A 55 -8.29 -10.26 12.11
N HIS A 56 -7.82 -9.05 11.83
CA HIS A 56 -6.87 -8.79 10.76
C HIS A 56 -5.58 -9.60 10.99
N GLN A 57 -5.04 -9.58 12.21
CA GLN A 57 -3.86 -10.35 12.57
C GLN A 57 -4.10 -11.85 12.46
N GLU A 58 -5.21 -12.37 12.98
CA GLU A 58 -5.51 -13.81 12.92
C GLU A 58 -5.66 -14.33 11.49
N LEU A 59 -6.27 -13.54 10.59
CA LEU A 59 -6.39 -13.95 9.19
C LEU A 59 -5.03 -13.92 8.48
N TYR A 60 -4.30 -12.81 8.57
CA TYR A 60 -3.14 -12.61 7.72
C TYR A 60 -1.83 -13.18 8.28
N SER A 61 -1.74 -13.48 9.58
CA SER A 61 -0.57 -14.18 10.14
C SER A 61 -0.38 -15.59 9.59
N ASP A 62 -1.47 -16.20 9.08
CA ASP A 62 -1.43 -17.48 8.37
C ASP A 62 -0.61 -17.41 7.06
N TYR A 63 -0.48 -16.21 6.45
CA TYR A 63 0.22 -16.01 5.17
C TYR A 63 1.50 -15.16 5.30
N PHE A 64 1.46 -14.12 6.15
CA PHE A 64 2.57 -13.20 6.43
C PHE A 64 3.06 -13.41 7.87
N PRO A 65 4.19 -14.09 8.11
CA PRO A 65 4.75 -14.20 9.46
C PRO A 65 5.31 -12.87 9.99
N ASN A 66 5.63 -11.91 9.09
CA ASN A 66 6.14 -10.60 9.45
C ASN A 66 5.07 -9.52 9.15
N ILE A 67 4.39 -9.03 10.19
CA ILE A 67 3.42 -7.93 10.07
C ILE A 67 3.85 -6.76 10.98
N LEU A 68 3.92 -5.55 10.44
CA LEU A 68 4.16 -4.32 11.18
C LEU A 68 2.88 -3.49 11.19
N TYR A 69 2.27 -3.33 12.36
CA TYR A 69 1.19 -2.36 12.55
C TYR A 69 1.79 -1.02 12.98
N ILE A 70 1.50 0.05 12.23
CA ILE A 70 2.08 1.38 12.44
C ILE A 70 0.99 2.46 12.51
N GLY A 71 1.10 3.35 13.48
CA GLY A 71 0.10 4.39 13.76
C GLY A 71 0.67 5.55 14.57
N PRO A 72 -0.10 6.64 14.74
CA PRO A 72 0.42 7.90 15.25
C PRO A 72 0.48 7.96 16.78
N ALA A 73 1.40 8.75 17.32
CA ALA A 73 1.63 8.86 18.77
C ALA A 73 0.47 9.42 19.59
N THR A 74 -0.39 10.26 19.03
CA THR A 74 -1.33 11.10 19.83
C THR A 74 -2.76 11.16 19.30
N ARG A 75 -3.20 10.21 18.46
CA ARG A 75 -4.60 10.19 17.96
C ARG A 75 -5.50 9.29 18.82
N GLU A 76 -6.03 9.87 19.90
CA GLU A 76 -7.04 9.23 20.74
C GLU A 76 -8.45 9.50 20.19
N ASP A 77 -9.00 8.62 19.34
CA ASP A 77 -10.43 8.65 19.01
C ASP A 77 -11.23 7.90 20.12
N ALA A 78 -12.48 8.32 20.37
CA ALA A 78 -13.35 7.69 21.36
C ALA A 78 -13.58 6.19 21.06
N GLY A 79 -13.45 5.34 22.09
CA GLY A 79 -13.53 3.88 21.98
C GLY A 79 -12.16 3.18 21.85
N PHE A 80 -11.07 3.93 21.67
CA PHE A 80 -9.71 3.40 21.75
C PHE A 80 -9.26 3.26 23.20
N ASN A 81 -9.48 2.09 23.80
CA ASN A 81 -8.90 1.75 25.09
C ASN A 81 -7.51 1.15 24.86
N HIS A 82 -6.49 1.70 25.53
CA HIS A 82 -5.08 1.59 25.17
C HIS A 82 -4.51 0.15 25.02
N SER A 83 -3.35 0.08 24.35
CA SER A 83 -2.42 -1.06 24.27
C SER A 83 -2.70 -2.10 23.18
N TYR A 84 -2.18 -1.81 21.98
CA TYR A 84 -1.65 -2.85 21.09
C TYR A 84 -0.19 -2.55 20.77
N ASP A 85 0.50 -3.61 20.33
CA ASP A 85 1.90 -3.68 19.89
C ASP A 85 2.16 -2.93 18.55
N VAL A 86 1.73 -1.68 18.53
CA VAL A 86 1.84 -0.75 17.42
C VAL A 86 3.21 -0.11 17.45
N PHE A 87 3.90 -0.08 16.31
CA PHE A 87 5.01 0.83 16.15
C PHE A 87 4.46 2.26 16.11
N VAL A 88 4.69 3.01 17.18
CA VAL A 88 4.26 4.40 17.30
C VAL A 88 5.20 5.27 16.49
N ASP A 89 4.68 5.83 15.40
CA ASP A 89 5.40 6.82 14.62
C ASP A 89 5.44 8.16 15.37
N SER A 90 6.61 8.81 15.41
CA SER A 90 6.83 10.04 16.18
C SER A 90 6.21 11.29 15.57
N TYR A 91 5.49 11.16 14.45
CA TYR A 91 4.76 12.25 13.83
C TYR A 91 3.56 12.68 14.68
N HIS A 92 3.63 13.90 15.21
CA HIS A 92 2.49 14.55 15.84
C HIS A 92 1.62 15.22 14.78
N SER A 93 0.36 14.80 14.69
CA SER A 93 -0.61 15.39 13.77
C SER A 93 -1.07 16.77 14.28
N ASP A 94 -0.99 17.80 13.43
CA ASP A 94 -1.64 19.10 13.60
C ASP A 94 -3.12 19.13 13.15
N GLU A 95 -3.79 17.96 13.03
CA GLU A 95 -5.23 17.88 12.74
C GLU A 95 -6.09 18.47 13.88
N ASP A 96 -6.88 19.49 13.55
CA ASP A 96 -8.02 19.88 14.38
C ASP A 96 -9.14 18.83 14.23
N LEU A 97 -9.17 17.86 15.15
CA LEU A 97 -10.20 16.82 15.21
C LEU A 97 -11.62 17.37 15.45
N THR A 98 -11.77 18.65 15.77
CA THR A 98 -13.08 19.30 15.93
C THR A 98 -13.64 19.85 14.62
N ASP A 99 -12.84 19.97 13.55
CA ASP A 99 -13.28 20.33 12.21
C ASP A 99 -13.48 19.07 11.33
N PRO A 100 -14.73 18.62 11.10
CA PRO A 100 -15.01 17.45 10.27
C PRO A 100 -14.67 17.63 8.78
N SER A 101 -14.26 18.83 8.35
CA SER A 101 -13.79 19.12 7.00
C SER A 101 -12.27 19.11 6.85
N PHE A 102 -11.50 19.01 7.94
CA PHE A 102 -10.04 19.16 7.93
C PHE A 102 -9.25 17.84 7.75
N TYR A 103 -9.58 17.06 6.71
CA TYR A 103 -8.88 15.79 6.36
C TYR A 103 -7.43 15.96 5.82
N LYS A 104 -6.77 17.09 6.06
CA LYS A 104 -5.59 17.57 5.31
C LYS A 104 -4.25 16.85 5.59
N MET A 105 -4.28 15.76 6.36
CA MET A 105 -3.12 15.35 7.15
C MET A 105 -2.92 13.85 7.31
N ALA A 106 -3.98 13.04 7.26
CA ALA A 106 -3.88 11.59 7.21
C ALA A 106 -2.80 11.08 6.22
N GLY A 107 -2.73 11.67 5.02
CA GLY A 107 -1.71 11.33 4.02
C GLY A 107 -0.30 11.91 4.28
N ARG A 108 -0.12 13.01 5.04
CA ARG A 108 1.22 13.47 5.48
C ARG A 108 1.77 12.57 6.59
N MET A 109 0.90 12.18 7.50
CA MET A 109 1.17 11.21 8.57
C MET A 109 1.52 9.83 8.00
N ALA A 110 0.71 9.31 7.06
CA ALA A 110 1.00 8.05 6.37
C ALA A 110 2.31 8.10 5.55
N HIS A 111 2.68 9.27 5.00
CA HIS A 111 3.98 9.48 4.34
C HIS A 111 5.16 9.29 5.30
N HIS A 112 5.08 9.88 6.50
CA HIS A 112 6.10 9.71 7.53
C HIS A 112 6.18 8.25 8.01
N MET A 113 5.03 7.62 8.27
CA MET A 113 4.94 6.20 8.65
C MET A 113 5.58 5.25 7.64
N LEU A 114 5.34 5.44 6.35
CA LEU A 114 5.98 4.63 5.30
C LEU A 114 7.51 4.75 5.38
N TYR A 115 8.03 5.97 5.52
CA TYR A 115 9.47 6.19 5.64
C TYR A 115 10.06 5.57 6.91
N THR A 116 9.41 5.77 8.07
CA THR A 116 9.85 5.19 9.35
C THR A 116 9.81 3.67 9.32
N ALA A 117 8.76 3.05 8.76
CA ALA A 117 8.67 1.60 8.60
C ALA A 117 9.82 1.06 7.73
N LEU A 118 10.10 1.69 6.59
CA LEU A 118 11.22 1.30 5.73
C LEU A 118 12.58 1.56 6.40
N GLN A 119 12.71 2.59 7.25
CA GLN A 119 13.95 2.94 7.96
C GLN A 119 14.30 1.92 9.04
N GLU A 120 13.34 1.66 9.94
CA GLU A 120 13.56 0.94 11.20
C GLU A 120 13.54 -0.59 11.03
N TYR A 121 13.09 -1.08 9.87
CA TYR A 121 12.95 -2.49 9.52
C TYR A 121 13.58 -2.75 8.14
N ASP A 122 14.90 -2.67 8.03
CA ASP A 122 15.62 -2.69 6.75
C ASP A 122 15.84 -4.08 6.11
N CYS A 123 15.31 -5.14 6.73
CA CYS A 123 15.86 -6.48 6.66
C CYS A 123 14.91 -7.55 6.07
N TYR A 124 14.21 -7.17 5.00
CA TYR A 124 13.18 -7.96 4.32
C TYR A 124 13.38 -7.95 2.80
N ASP A 125 12.96 -9.04 2.15
CA ASP A 125 13.09 -9.22 0.69
C ASP A 125 12.12 -8.29 -0.07
N GLY A 126 11.09 -7.79 0.62
CA GLY A 126 10.24 -6.70 0.17
C GLY A 126 9.24 -6.24 1.23
N TYR A 127 8.51 -5.17 0.88
CA TYR A 127 7.61 -4.45 1.77
C TYR A 127 6.27 -4.27 1.08
N LEU A 128 5.20 -4.85 1.63
CA LEU A 128 3.83 -4.65 1.17
C LEU A 128 3.16 -3.60 2.07
N TRP A 129 2.94 -2.41 1.55
CA TRP A 129 2.34 -1.27 2.23
C TRP A 129 0.84 -1.20 1.95
N VAL A 130 0.02 -1.24 3.01
CA VAL A 130 -1.45 -1.19 2.95
C VAL A 130 -2.05 -0.51 4.19
N PRO A 131 -3.22 0.15 4.10
CA PRO A 131 -3.99 0.56 5.28
C PRO A 131 -4.76 -0.63 5.85
N PHE A 132 -5.15 -0.51 7.12
CA PHE A 132 -5.84 -1.55 7.87
C PHE A 132 -7.19 -2.00 7.28
N ASP A 133 -7.92 -1.11 6.62
CA ASP A 133 -9.18 -1.36 5.93
C ASP A 133 -8.98 -1.76 4.46
N THR A 134 -7.82 -2.31 4.10
CA THR A 134 -7.63 -3.02 2.83
C THR A 134 -7.79 -4.54 3.02
N LEU A 135 -8.71 -5.14 2.26
CA LEU A 135 -8.76 -6.58 2.05
C LEU A 135 -7.76 -6.99 0.97
N LEU A 136 -6.94 -8.00 1.29
CA LEU A 136 -5.87 -8.52 0.45
C LEU A 136 -6.30 -9.86 -0.15
N ASN A 137 -6.40 -9.94 -1.48
CA ASN A 137 -6.68 -11.19 -2.17
C ASN A 137 -5.37 -12.01 -2.28
N ILE A 138 -5.02 -12.74 -1.22
CA ILE A 138 -3.73 -13.46 -1.12
C ILE A 138 -3.44 -14.38 -2.33
N PRO A 139 -4.41 -15.20 -2.82
CA PRO A 139 -4.22 -15.99 -4.05
C PRO A 139 -3.92 -15.20 -5.33
N ARG A 140 -4.34 -13.93 -5.38
CA ARG A 140 -4.00 -13.02 -6.48
C ARG A 140 -2.59 -12.46 -6.32
N LEU A 141 -2.28 -11.95 -5.14
CA LEU A 141 -1.00 -11.33 -4.81
C LEU A 141 0.18 -12.32 -4.93
N GLU A 142 -0.05 -13.60 -4.67
CA GLU A 142 0.95 -14.68 -4.86
C GLU A 142 1.52 -14.72 -6.28
N LYS A 143 0.74 -14.34 -7.29
CA LYS A 143 1.14 -14.37 -8.71
C LYS A 143 2.03 -13.21 -9.13
N PHE A 144 2.21 -12.21 -8.27
CA PHE A 144 3.03 -11.06 -8.56
C PHE A 144 4.51 -11.38 -8.32
N ASN A 145 5.38 -10.99 -9.25
CA ASN A 145 6.82 -11.17 -9.08
C ASN A 145 7.35 -10.22 -8.00
N GLN A 146 7.76 -10.77 -6.86
CA GLN A 146 8.31 -10.06 -5.70
C GLN A 146 9.66 -9.37 -5.96
N GLU A 147 10.28 -9.60 -7.12
CA GLU A 147 11.41 -8.78 -7.57
C GLU A 147 10.96 -7.46 -8.21
N LEU A 148 9.69 -7.25 -8.54
CA LEU A 148 9.22 -6.04 -9.23
C LEU A 148 8.40 -5.14 -8.29
N PHE A 149 8.37 -3.84 -8.57
CA PHE A 149 7.46 -2.92 -7.87
C PHE A 149 6.02 -3.25 -8.25
N TRP A 150 5.10 -3.27 -7.27
CA TRP A 150 3.67 -3.41 -7.55
C TRP A 150 2.96 -2.12 -7.17
N TYR A 151 2.16 -1.58 -8.09
CA TYR A 151 1.43 -0.34 -7.89
C TYR A 151 0.26 -0.23 -8.87
N HIS A 152 -0.77 0.56 -8.54
CA HIS A 152 -1.86 0.91 -9.45
C HIS A 152 -1.40 1.96 -10.51
N SER A 153 -0.38 1.60 -11.29
CA SER A 153 0.29 2.50 -12.26
C SER A 153 -0.47 2.60 -13.59
N PRO A 154 -0.64 3.81 -14.18
CA PRO A 154 -1.07 3.96 -15.57
C PRO A 154 -0.17 3.26 -16.61
N TRP A 155 1.06 2.90 -16.23
CA TRP A 155 2.06 2.20 -17.06
C TRP A 155 2.38 0.80 -16.52
N GLY A 156 1.58 0.30 -15.58
CA GLY A 156 1.75 -1.02 -14.99
C GLY A 156 1.47 -2.13 -15.99
N SER A 157 2.26 -3.21 -15.93
CA SER A 157 2.00 -4.44 -16.66
C SER A 157 1.04 -5.32 -15.88
N SER A 158 -0.07 -5.73 -16.49
CA SER A 158 -1.08 -6.58 -15.86
C SER A 158 -0.53 -7.97 -15.50
N VAL A 159 -0.82 -8.44 -14.28
CA VAL A 159 -0.55 -9.82 -13.85
C VAL A 159 -1.75 -10.69 -14.21
N PHE A 160 -1.51 -11.74 -15.01
CA PHE A 160 -2.55 -12.61 -15.56
C PHE A 160 -3.56 -13.09 -14.51
N ASN A 161 -4.85 -12.95 -14.82
CA ASN A 161 -5.97 -13.32 -13.96
C ASN A 161 -6.91 -14.31 -14.68
N PRO A 162 -6.79 -15.64 -14.47
CA PRO A 162 -7.67 -16.64 -15.10
C PRO A 162 -9.15 -16.51 -14.70
N ALA A 163 -9.48 -15.79 -13.62
CA ALA A 163 -10.88 -15.50 -13.26
C ALA A 163 -11.55 -14.51 -14.22
N GLN A 164 -10.78 -13.71 -14.97
CA GLN A 164 -11.28 -12.77 -15.97
C GLN A 164 -11.40 -13.48 -17.34
N THR A 165 -12.59 -13.99 -17.63
CA THR A 165 -12.85 -14.95 -18.72
C THR A 165 -12.79 -14.40 -20.16
N ASN A 166 -12.32 -13.16 -20.39
CA ASN A 166 -12.28 -12.51 -21.72
C ASN A 166 -11.12 -11.48 -21.87
N SER A 167 -9.88 -11.80 -21.47
CA SER A 167 -8.78 -10.80 -21.44
C SER A 167 -7.50 -11.19 -22.20
N GLN A 168 -7.61 -11.74 -23.41
CA GLN A 168 -6.52 -11.55 -24.40
C GLN A 168 -6.59 -10.17 -25.07
N ASP A 169 -7.78 -9.57 -25.17
CA ASP A 169 -7.98 -8.21 -25.67
C ASP A 169 -8.61 -7.32 -24.60
N SER A 170 -7.80 -6.37 -24.11
CA SER A 170 -8.16 -5.29 -23.20
C SER A 170 -8.57 -5.72 -21.76
N PRO A 171 -7.87 -5.29 -20.69
CA PRO A 171 -8.55 -5.11 -19.42
C PRO A 171 -9.72 -4.16 -19.68
N ASN A 172 -10.93 -4.50 -19.24
CA ASN A 172 -12.07 -3.64 -19.53
C ASN A 172 -11.99 -2.39 -18.64
N VAL A 173 -11.22 -1.38 -19.09
CA VAL A 173 -10.86 -0.16 -18.36
C VAL A 173 -12.07 0.61 -17.82
N SER A 174 -13.28 0.33 -18.33
CA SER A 174 -14.55 0.86 -17.84
C SER A 174 -15.03 0.26 -16.50
N LEU A 175 -14.48 -0.88 -16.07
CA LEU A 175 -14.88 -1.61 -14.85
C LEU A 175 -14.03 -1.27 -13.61
N HIS A 176 -12.86 -0.69 -13.81
CA HIS A 176 -11.88 -0.40 -12.75
C HIS A 176 -11.83 1.11 -12.48
N ALA A 177 -11.43 1.52 -11.27
CA ALA A 177 -11.18 2.92 -10.99
C ALA A 177 -10.03 3.41 -11.90
N PRO A 178 -10.21 4.44 -12.75
CA PRO A 178 -9.14 4.89 -13.61
C PRO A 178 -8.01 5.47 -12.75
N PRO A 179 -6.73 5.11 -13.00
CA PRO A 179 -5.63 5.64 -12.21
C PRO A 179 -5.55 7.16 -12.38
N ALA A 180 -5.32 7.87 -11.27
CA ALA A 180 -5.49 9.32 -11.23
C ALA A 180 -4.49 10.01 -12.17
N LYS A 181 -4.99 10.72 -13.18
CA LYS A 181 -4.14 11.46 -14.14
C LYS A 181 -3.75 12.83 -13.58
N ILE A 182 -3.28 12.87 -12.34
CA ILE A 182 -2.82 14.11 -11.69
C ILE A 182 -1.38 14.36 -12.14
N SER A 183 -1.23 15.43 -12.92
CA SER A 183 0.03 15.93 -13.43
C SER A 183 0.00 17.45 -13.30
N PRO A 184 0.99 18.11 -12.66
CA PRO A 184 1.18 19.53 -12.90
C PRO A 184 1.35 19.76 -14.39
N ASP A 185 0.65 20.76 -14.92
CA ASP A 185 1.29 21.63 -15.87
C ASP A 185 1.89 22.79 -15.05
N PRO A 186 3.20 23.08 -15.13
CA PRO A 186 3.80 24.19 -14.39
C PRO A 186 3.23 25.57 -14.79
N SER A 187 2.46 25.67 -15.87
CA SER A 187 1.70 26.88 -16.21
C SER A 187 0.34 27.01 -15.53
N ILE A 188 -0.15 25.99 -14.82
CA ILE A 188 -1.46 26.00 -14.14
C ILE A 188 -1.27 26.34 -12.67
N ASN A 189 -1.85 27.48 -12.27
CA ASN A 189 -1.97 27.88 -10.87
C ASN A 189 -3.07 27.03 -10.19
N LEU A 190 -2.70 25.88 -9.63
CA LEU A 190 -3.65 24.95 -9.00
C LEU A 190 -4.41 25.58 -7.83
N THR A 191 -3.86 26.60 -7.16
CA THR A 191 -4.52 27.39 -6.11
C THR A 191 -5.68 28.25 -6.62
N GLU A 192 -5.65 28.71 -7.87
CA GLU A 192 -6.66 29.60 -8.45
C GLU A 192 -7.95 28.87 -8.82
N THR A 193 -7.83 27.60 -9.20
CA THR A 193 -8.97 26.76 -9.63
C THR A 193 -9.38 25.73 -8.59
N TRP A 194 -8.84 25.78 -7.37
CA TRP A 194 -9.12 24.77 -6.32
C TRP A 194 -10.52 24.93 -5.72
N ARG A 195 -11.27 23.82 -5.69
CA ARG A 195 -12.69 23.72 -5.31
C ARG A 195 -12.90 22.95 -4.00
N GLY A 196 -11.82 22.59 -3.30
CA GLY A 196 -11.85 21.81 -2.07
C GLY A 196 -11.48 20.34 -2.25
N TRP A 197 -11.26 19.67 -1.12
CA TRP A 197 -11.09 18.21 -1.06
C TRP A 197 -12.31 17.49 -1.65
N GLY A 198 -12.07 16.33 -2.27
CA GLY A 198 -13.09 15.55 -2.97
C GLY A 198 -13.35 15.96 -4.43
N LEU A 199 -13.40 17.27 -4.75
CA LEU A 199 -13.61 17.73 -6.13
C LEU A 199 -12.31 17.75 -6.97
N ASP A 200 -11.19 18.18 -6.38
CA ASP A 200 -9.89 18.28 -7.07
C ASP A 200 -8.86 17.26 -6.58
N TRP A 201 -9.29 16.31 -5.74
CA TRP A 201 -8.53 15.20 -5.13
C TRP A 201 -7.33 15.61 -4.24
N CYS A 202 -6.67 16.74 -4.49
CA CYS A 202 -5.52 17.24 -3.75
C CYS A 202 -5.69 18.72 -3.35
N ASP A 203 -5.11 19.11 -2.22
CA ASP A 203 -5.00 20.51 -1.79
C ASP A 203 -3.62 21.07 -2.17
N PRO A 204 -3.53 22.21 -2.88
CA PRO A 204 -2.27 22.73 -3.40
C PRO A 204 -1.21 23.03 -2.33
N HIS A 205 -1.59 23.25 -1.06
CA HIS A 205 -0.67 23.51 0.07
C HIS A 205 0.04 22.25 0.60
N VAL A 206 -0.45 21.06 0.24
CA VAL A 206 0.20 19.77 0.53
C VAL A 206 0.42 18.95 -0.75
N GLY A 207 -0.07 19.44 -1.88
CA GLY A 207 -0.12 18.73 -3.13
C GLY A 207 0.99 19.15 -4.09
N VAL A 208 0.61 19.17 -5.36
CA VAL A 208 1.51 19.21 -6.51
C VAL A 208 2.56 20.34 -6.48
N GLY A 209 2.21 21.54 -6.00
CA GLY A 209 3.14 22.67 -5.93
C GLY A 209 4.31 22.40 -4.98
N VAL A 210 4.00 22.04 -3.73
CA VAL A 210 5.00 21.73 -2.70
C VAL A 210 5.79 20.44 -3.03
N CYS A 211 5.12 19.45 -3.62
CA CYS A 211 5.80 18.25 -4.12
C CYS A 211 6.80 18.55 -5.26
N MET A 212 6.62 19.65 -6.02
CA MET A 212 7.55 20.02 -7.09
C MET A 212 8.89 20.54 -6.55
N GLU A 213 8.90 21.21 -5.39
CA GLU A 213 10.12 21.67 -4.72
C GLU A 213 11.00 20.49 -4.30
N ALA A 214 10.39 19.46 -3.71
CA ALA A 214 11.03 18.19 -3.40
C ALA A 214 11.56 17.49 -4.66
N PHE A 215 10.71 17.39 -5.69
CA PHE A 215 11.08 16.78 -6.97
C PHE A 215 12.30 17.45 -7.62
N GLN A 216 12.44 18.78 -7.55
CA GLN A 216 13.59 19.49 -8.12
C GLN A 216 14.94 19.11 -7.46
N LYS A 217 14.94 18.66 -6.20
CA LYS A 217 16.12 18.14 -5.49
C LYS A 217 16.54 16.76 -5.98
N VAL A 218 15.65 15.99 -6.61
CA VAL A 218 15.92 14.62 -7.07
C VAL A 218 17.01 14.61 -8.15
N PRO A 219 17.94 13.63 -8.14
CA PRO A 219 18.95 13.46 -9.19
C PRO A 219 18.38 13.47 -10.62
N VAL A 220 19.15 14.07 -11.55
CA VAL A 220 18.71 14.33 -12.93
C VAL A 220 18.36 13.03 -13.67
N ASP A 221 19.15 11.98 -13.49
CA ASP A 221 18.99 10.67 -14.14
C ASP A 221 17.68 9.97 -13.76
N LEU A 222 17.24 10.12 -12.49
CA LEU A 222 15.95 9.63 -12.02
C LEU A 222 14.81 10.48 -12.60
N ARG A 223 14.96 11.81 -12.67
CA ARG A 223 13.96 12.70 -13.28
C ARG A 223 13.78 12.49 -14.77
N GLU A 224 14.87 12.30 -15.52
CA GLU A 224 14.84 11.89 -16.93
C GLU A 224 14.13 10.55 -17.11
N ARG A 225 14.33 9.64 -16.15
CA ARG A 225 13.71 8.33 -16.14
C ARG A 225 12.21 8.40 -15.83
N LEU A 226 11.75 9.29 -14.94
CA LEU A 226 10.32 9.58 -14.81
C LEU A 226 9.75 10.17 -16.11
N ALA A 227 10.52 11.05 -16.77
CA ALA A 227 10.12 11.69 -18.01
C ALA A 227 9.91 10.69 -19.18
N THR A 228 10.44 9.46 -19.13
CA THR A 228 10.14 8.44 -20.15
C THR A 228 8.70 7.95 -20.12
N PHE A 229 8.06 7.90 -18.94
CA PHE A 229 6.64 7.56 -18.80
C PHE A 229 5.72 8.65 -19.35
N THR A 230 6.18 9.91 -19.32
CA THR A 230 5.37 11.10 -19.57
C THR A 230 5.69 11.81 -20.90
N ASN A 231 6.33 11.11 -21.83
CA ASN A 231 6.75 11.61 -23.15
C ASN A 231 7.62 12.88 -23.06
N GLY A 232 8.62 12.85 -22.19
CA GLY A 232 9.59 13.94 -21.98
C GLY A 232 9.07 15.10 -21.12
N LYS A 233 7.83 15.06 -20.63
CA LYS A 233 7.26 16.14 -19.82
C LYS A 233 7.54 15.94 -18.33
N THR A 234 8.26 16.87 -17.71
CA THR A 234 8.47 16.91 -16.25
C THR A 234 7.14 16.99 -15.51
N ARG A 235 6.73 15.90 -14.87
CA ARG A 235 5.41 15.73 -14.25
C ARG A 235 5.52 14.82 -13.04
N LEU A 236 4.83 15.17 -11.96
CA LEU A 236 4.59 14.26 -10.84
C LEU A 236 3.50 13.24 -11.22
N ILE A 237 3.39 12.18 -10.44
CA ILE A 237 2.33 11.18 -10.54
C ILE A 237 1.53 11.22 -9.24
N GLY A 238 0.21 11.37 -9.35
CA GLY A 238 -0.71 11.17 -8.25
C GLY A 238 -1.53 9.88 -8.41
N GLY A 239 -2.04 9.32 -7.32
CA GLY A 239 -2.94 8.17 -7.31
C GLY A 239 -3.12 7.58 -5.92
N SER A 240 -4.00 6.58 -5.77
CA SER A 240 -4.11 5.81 -4.51
C SER A 240 -2.72 5.38 -4.05
N ALA A 241 -2.46 5.48 -2.76
CA ALA A 241 -1.28 4.94 -2.10
C ALA A 241 -1.65 3.81 -1.12
N ASP A 242 -2.82 3.19 -1.30
CA ASP A 242 -3.41 2.20 -0.40
C ASP A 242 -2.91 0.78 -0.64
N THR A 243 -2.23 0.53 -1.76
CA THR A 243 -1.53 -0.74 -1.98
C THR A 243 -0.30 -0.51 -2.84
N MET A 244 0.87 -0.78 -2.28
CA MET A 244 2.15 -0.67 -2.95
C MET A 244 3.11 -1.74 -2.44
N TYR A 245 3.85 -2.37 -3.34
CA TYR A 245 4.93 -3.28 -2.98
C TYR A 245 6.29 -2.74 -3.44
N ILE A 246 7.25 -2.72 -2.53
CA ILE A 246 8.61 -2.23 -2.73
C ILE A 246 9.58 -3.42 -2.57
N PRO A 247 10.30 -3.84 -3.63
CA PRO A 247 11.35 -4.86 -3.52
C PRO A 247 12.47 -4.40 -2.58
N GLY A 248 12.95 -5.30 -1.73
CA GLY A 248 13.89 -4.98 -0.65
C GLY A 248 15.21 -4.39 -1.16
N ARG A 249 15.70 -4.88 -2.30
CA ARG A 249 16.90 -4.34 -2.97
C ARG A 249 16.77 -2.87 -3.41
N HIS A 250 15.54 -2.37 -3.58
CA HIS A 250 15.26 -0.99 -3.97
C HIS A 250 14.91 -0.08 -2.78
N ARG A 251 14.66 -0.65 -1.58
CA ARG A 251 14.27 0.08 -0.35
C ARG A 251 15.09 1.35 -0.13
N ARG A 252 16.42 1.23 -0.14
CA ARG A 252 17.32 2.35 0.19
C ARG A 252 17.18 3.51 -0.81
N GLN A 253 17.17 3.23 -2.11
CA GLN A 253 17.01 4.27 -3.13
C GLN A 253 15.60 4.89 -3.10
N PHE A 254 14.58 4.05 -2.86
CA PHE A 254 13.20 4.51 -2.66
C PHE A 254 13.12 5.49 -1.48
N MET A 255 13.69 5.13 -0.33
CA MET A 255 13.75 5.98 0.85
C MET A 255 14.54 7.28 0.63
N GLU A 256 15.73 7.20 0.03
CA GLU A 256 16.57 8.37 -0.27
C GLU A 256 15.80 9.41 -1.11
N VAL A 257 14.95 8.96 -2.04
CA VAL A 257 14.07 9.84 -2.84
C VAL A 257 12.82 10.27 -2.07
N LEU A 258 12.17 9.36 -1.32
CA LEU A 258 10.97 9.66 -0.52
C LEU A 258 11.26 10.74 0.54
N GLY A 259 12.43 10.67 1.18
CA GLY A 259 12.89 11.64 2.19
C GLY A 259 12.91 13.07 1.67
N LEU A 260 13.26 13.29 0.39
CA LEU A 260 13.22 14.63 -0.24
C LEU A 260 11.79 15.21 -0.29
N PHE A 261 10.77 14.35 -0.40
CA PHE A 261 9.35 14.74 -0.31
C PHE A 261 8.86 14.91 1.13
N LEU A 262 9.50 14.28 2.12
CA LEU A 262 9.22 14.52 3.55
C LEU A 262 9.84 15.81 4.09
N GLU A 263 10.89 16.33 3.45
CA GLU A 263 11.41 17.69 3.72
C GLU A 263 10.39 18.80 3.39
N THR A 264 9.27 18.46 2.75
CA THR A 264 8.20 19.39 2.39
C THR A 264 6.84 18.86 2.87
N THR A 265 5.77 19.64 2.76
CA THR A 265 4.41 19.17 3.13
C THR A 265 3.77 18.27 2.07
N CYS A 266 4.56 17.57 1.24
CA CYS A 266 4.04 16.75 0.14
C CYS A 266 3.21 15.54 0.64
N PHE A 267 2.03 15.40 0.06
CA PHE A 267 1.03 14.38 0.38
C PHE A 267 1.42 12.99 -0.18
N LEU A 268 1.22 11.92 0.59
CA LEU A 268 1.63 10.54 0.24
C LEU A 268 1.18 10.11 -1.16
N GLU A 269 -0.07 10.38 -1.53
CA GLU A 269 -0.67 10.02 -2.83
C GLU A 269 -0.01 10.70 -4.04
N ILE A 270 0.92 11.64 -3.82
CA ILE A 270 1.79 12.18 -4.86
C ILE A 270 3.24 11.73 -4.61
N ALA A 271 3.70 11.80 -3.35
CA ALA A 271 5.08 11.48 -2.97
C ALA A 271 5.46 10.02 -3.29
N ALA A 272 4.69 9.04 -2.81
CA ALA A 272 5.02 7.62 -3.01
C ALA A 272 4.86 7.17 -4.47
N PRO A 273 3.75 7.49 -5.19
CA PRO A 273 3.64 7.15 -6.61
C PRO A 273 4.74 7.80 -7.45
N THR A 274 5.08 9.07 -7.21
CA THR A 274 6.19 9.73 -7.91
C THR A 274 7.53 9.06 -7.59
N THR A 275 7.81 8.79 -6.31
CA THR A 275 9.03 8.11 -5.86
C THR A 275 9.21 6.73 -6.50
N LEU A 276 8.15 5.92 -6.54
CA LEU A 276 8.16 4.59 -7.16
C LEU A 276 8.61 4.66 -8.62
N HIS A 277 7.99 5.53 -9.42
CA HIS A 277 8.31 5.66 -10.84
C HIS A 277 9.66 6.35 -11.09
N LEU A 278 10.19 7.11 -10.12
CA LEU A 278 11.56 7.66 -10.15
C LEU A 278 12.63 6.58 -9.96
N VAL A 279 12.41 5.56 -9.13
CA VAL A 279 13.45 4.56 -8.78
C VAL A 279 13.40 3.32 -9.68
N ALA A 280 12.37 2.47 -9.61
CA ALA A 280 11.71 1.86 -10.77
C ALA A 280 12.44 0.99 -11.84
N PRO A 281 13.73 0.55 -11.75
CA PRO A 281 14.72 0.38 -12.86
C PRO A 281 14.27 0.30 -14.34
N ARG A 282 14.95 1.00 -15.27
CA ARG A 282 14.47 1.19 -16.68
C ARG A 282 14.19 -0.11 -17.47
N ASN A 283 14.75 -1.24 -17.03
CA ASN A 283 14.60 -2.58 -17.60
C ASN A 283 13.63 -3.48 -16.80
N GLU A 284 13.01 -2.97 -15.74
CA GLU A 284 12.05 -3.64 -14.88
C GLU A 284 10.65 -3.06 -15.13
N ALA A 285 9.64 -3.94 -15.18
CA ALA A 285 8.25 -3.49 -15.24
C ALA A 285 7.74 -3.14 -13.83
N ILE A 286 6.86 -2.15 -13.75
CA ILE A 286 5.95 -2.00 -12.62
C ILE A 286 4.79 -2.97 -12.86
N LEU A 287 4.44 -3.81 -11.90
CA LEU A 287 3.27 -4.67 -11.97
C LEU A 287 2.02 -3.90 -11.56
N PHE A 288 0.98 -3.97 -12.39
CA PHE A 288 -0.31 -3.33 -12.14
C PHE A 288 -1.04 -4.07 -11.01
N VAL A 289 -1.24 -3.40 -9.88
CA VAL A 289 -2.17 -3.85 -8.83
C VAL A 289 -3.55 -3.32 -9.15
N ASP A 290 -4.50 -4.23 -9.30
CA ASP A 290 -5.92 -3.93 -9.43
C ASP A 290 -6.49 -3.63 -8.03
N HIS A 291 -6.78 -2.36 -7.78
CA HIS A 291 -7.18 -1.83 -6.49
C HIS A 291 -8.53 -1.11 -6.59
N TRP A 292 -9.46 -1.41 -5.69
CA TRP A 292 -10.82 -0.87 -5.75
C TRP A 292 -11.36 -0.35 -4.41
N TRP A 293 -11.88 0.87 -4.44
CA TRP A 293 -12.60 1.50 -3.32
C TRP A 293 -14.07 1.08 -3.20
N ILE A 294 -14.46 0.62 -2.02
CA ILE A 294 -15.88 0.45 -1.67
C ILE A 294 -16.45 1.80 -1.21
N TYR A 295 -17.05 2.57 -2.13
CA TYR A 295 -17.60 3.90 -1.81
C TYR A 295 -18.92 3.90 -1.03
N ARG A 296 -19.61 2.76 -0.92
CA ARG A 296 -20.93 2.65 -0.27
C ARG A 296 -21.06 1.28 0.43
N PRO A 297 -21.73 1.22 1.59
CA PRO A 297 -21.96 -0.05 2.28
C PRO A 297 -22.81 -1.02 1.44
N PRO A 298 -22.73 -2.34 1.70
CA PRO A 298 -21.97 -2.97 2.79
C PRO A 298 -20.46 -3.04 2.54
N PHE A 299 -19.67 -2.87 3.60
CA PHE A 299 -18.20 -2.81 3.56
C PHE A 299 -17.54 -4.14 3.99
N ASN A 300 -18.09 -5.28 3.57
CA ASN A 300 -17.73 -6.59 4.13
C ASN A 300 -17.52 -7.68 3.07
N ALA A 301 -17.19 -8.89 3.51
CA ALA A 301 -16.87 -10.01 2.62
C ALA A 301 -18.04 -10.42 1.70
N SER A 302 -19.29 -10.16 2.11
CA SER A 302 -20.46 -10.42 1.25
C SER A 302 -20.52 -9.48 0.04
N PHE A 303 -20.15 -8.20 0.21
CA PHE A 303 -20.00 -7.26 -0.92
C PHE A 303 -18.91 -7.74 -1.88
N VAL A 304 -17.73 -8.06 -1.34
CA VAL A 304 -16.58 -8.50 -2.15
C VAL A 304 -16.92 -9.77 -2.93
N ARG A 305 -17.54 -10.77 -2.28
CA ARG A 305 -18.00 -12.01 -2.92
C ARG A 305 -19.01 -11.76 -4.04
N GLN A 306 -19.99 -10.88 -3.82
CA GLN A 306 -20.94 -10.48 -4.86
C GLN A 306 -20.21 -9.86 -6.05
N LYS A 307 -19.27 -8.95 -5.81
CA LYS A 307 -18.53 -8.28 -6.88
C LYS A 307 -17.61 -9.20 -7.67
N TRP A 308 -17.02 -10.20 -7.03
CA TRP A 308 -16.24 -11.23 -7.72
C TRP A 308 -17.13 -12.12 -8.60
N ALA A 309 -18.34 -12.46 -8.14
CA ALA A 309 -19.33 -13.16 -8.95
C ALA A 309 -19.85 -12.31 -10.14
N GLU A 310 -19.84 -10.98 -10.02
CA GLU A 310 -20.10 -10.04 -11.12
C GLU A 310 -18.89 -9.85 -12.07
N GLY A 311 -17.74 -10.51 -11.82
CA GLY A 311 -16.54 -10.45 -12.65
C GLY A 311 -15.48 -9.41 -12.21
N TYR A 312 -15.72 -8.67 -11.13
CA TYR A 312 -14.81 -7.66 -10.59
C TYR A 312 -13.87 -8.26 -9.52
N GLU A 313 -13.24 -9.39 -9.82
CA GLU A 313 -12.18 -9.93 -8.96
C GLU A 313 -10.88 -9.16 -9.18
N VAL A 314 -10.53 -8.35 -8.19
CA VAL A 314 -9.33 -7.51 -8.14
C VAL A 314 -8.36 -8.00 -7.05
N ASP A 315 -7.16 -7.42 -7.00
CA ASP A 315 -6.09 -7.85 -6.09
C ASP A 315 -6.28 -7.30 -4.67
N THR A 316 -6.88 -6.10 -4.53
CA THR A 316 -7.13 -5.45 -3.23
C THR A 316 -8.41 -4.60 -3.20
N PHE A 317 -9.08 -4.54 -2.05
CA PHE A 317 -10.24 -3.67 -1.80
C PHE A 317 -9.98 -2.75 -0.62
N HIS A 318 -10.09 -1.43 -0.79
CA HIS A 318 -10.06 -0.48 0.33
C HIS A 318 -11.45 -0.12 0.83
N THR A 319 -11.53 0.36 2.08
CA THR A 319 -12.78 0.55 2.83
C THR A 319 -13.49 -0.78 3.13
N PHE A 320 -12.71 -1.81 3.49
CA PHE A 320 -13.18 -3.06 4.05
C PHE A 320 -13.19 -2.99 5.58
N HIS A 321 -14.31 -3.36 6.19
CA HIS A 321 -14.52 -3.31 7.64
C HIS A 321 -14.59 -4.72 8.23
N TRP A 322 -13.65 -5.00 9.13
CA TRP A 322 -13.51 -6.24 9.90
C TRP A 322 -14.53 -6.38 11.04
N GLY A 323 -15.20 -5.29 11.40
CA GLY A 323 -16.25 -5.22 12.41
C GLY A 323 -17.47 -4.49 11.89
N GLU A 324 -18.45 -4.30 12.76
CA GLU A 324 -19.71 -3.62 12.49
C GLU A 324 -19.89 -2.42 13.43
N ARG A 325 -20.69 -1.45 12.98
CA ARG A 325 -21.10 -0.30 13.80
C ARG A 325 -22.49 -0.59 14.35
N GLU A 326 -22.60 -0.71 15.66
CA GLU A 326 -23.91 -0.84 16.31
C GLU A 326 -24.57 0.54 16.43
N GLY A 327 -25.82 0.58 16.93
CA GLY A 327 -26.64 1.79 17.00
C GLY A 327 -26.15 2.89 17.95
N ASP A 328 -25.00 2.71 18.59
CA ASP A 328 -24.31 3.67 19.46
C ASP A 328 -23.07 4.31 18.79
N ASP A 329 -22.89 4.10 17.48
CA ASP A 329 -21.75 4.53 16.66
C ASP A 329 -20.38 3.95 17.06
N VAL A 330 -20.34 3.03 18.03
CA VAL A 330 -19.12 2.31 18.42
C VAL A 330 -18.92 1.10 17.51
N TRP A 331 -17.68 0.97 17.00
CA TRP A 331 -17.25 -0.19 16.21
C TRP A 331 -16.98 -1.37 17.13
N ARG A 332 -17.58 -2.52 16.82
CA ARG A 332 -17.32 -3.79 17.49
C ARG A 332 -16.89 -4.82 16.45
N GLY A 333 -15.90 -5.62 16.80
CA GLY A 333 -15.42 -6.66 15.91
C GLY A 333 -16.43 -7.79 15.72
N ASN A 334 -16.52 -8.32 14.50
CA ASN A 334 -17.35 -9.48 14.16
C ASN A 334 -16.47 -10.63 13.64
N TYR A 335 -16.26 -11.66 14.47
CA TYR A 335 -15.45 -12.84 14.12
C TYR A 335 -15.96 -13.60 12.88
N ALA A 336 -17.26 -13.51 12.55
CA ALA A 336 -17.79 -14.14 11.35
C ALA A 336 -17.08 -13.65 10.07
N ASN A 337 -16.60 -12.40 10.04
CA ASN A 337 -15.83 -11.85 8.93
C ASN A 337 -14.52 -12.63 8.69
N VAL A 338 -13.85 -13.16 9.72
CA VAL A 338 -12.62 -13.95 9.54
C VAL A 338 -12.92 -15.23 8.76
N VAL A 339 -13.97 -15.95 9.16
CA VAL A 339 -14.41 -17.19 8.49
C VAL A 339 -14.89 -16.90 7.07
N ASP A 340 -15.66 -15.84 6.88
CA ASP A 340 -16.14 -15.42 5.56
C ASP A 340 -15.00 -15.02 4.61
N VAL A 341 -13.96 -14.33 5.11
CA VAL A 341 -12.78 -13.99 4.31
C VAL A 341 -11.90 -15.21 4.06
N ARG A 342 -11.67 -16.12 5.02
CA ARG A 342 -10.99 -17.41 4.75
C ARG A 342 -11.67 -18.15 3.59
N ARG A 343 -12.99 -18.29 3.63
CA ARG A 343 -13.78 -18.89 2.54
C ARG A 343 -13.65 -18.11 1.23
N LEU A 344 -13.71 -16.77 1.27
CA LEU A 344 -13.56 -15.90 0.10
C LEU A 344 -12.19 -16.12 -0.58
N LEU A 345 -11.11 -16.26 0.20
CA LEU A 345 -9.78 -16.60 -0.32
C LEU A 345 -9.74 -18.01 -0.93
N SER A 346 -10.45 -19.01 -0.37
CA SER A 346 -10.64 -20.33 -1.01
C SER A 346 -11.26 -20.21 -2.39
N GLU A 347 -12.38 -19.49 -2.46
CA GLU A 347 -13.14 -19.28 -3.70
C GLU A 347 -12.28 -18.56 -4.75
N SER A 348 -11.42 -17.61 -4.34
CA SER A 348 -10.40 -16.99 -5.20
C SER A 348 -9.35 -18.01 -5.66
N ALA A 349 -8.72 -18.75 -4.74
CA ALA A 349 -7.68 -19.73 -5.05
C ALA A 349 -8.11 -20.76 -6.10
N GLU A 350 -9.34 -21.27 -5.99
CA GLU A 350 -9.95 -22.17 -6.97
C GLU A 350 -10.03 -21.53 -8.37
N ARG A 351 -10.52 -20.29 -8.48
CA ARG A 351 -10.56 -19.55 -9.76
C ARG A 351 -9.17 -19.15 -10.26
N GLN A 352 -8.24 -18.90 -9.34
CA GLN A 352 -6.83 -18.65 -9.62
C GLN A 352 -6.06 -19.91 -10.02
N GLN A 353 -6.62 -21.12 -9.84
CA GLN A 353 -5.97 -22.40 -10.13
C GLN A 353 -4.66 -22.60 -9.35
N ILE A 354 -4.58 -22.09 -8.11
CA ILE A 354 -3.43 -22.30 -7.21
C ILE A 354 -3.78 -23.30 -6.10
N HIS A 355 -2.76 -23.96 -5.55
CA HIS A 355 -2.92 -24.70 -4.30
C HIS A 355 -2.79 -23.71 -3.13
N PHE A 356 -3.85 -23.54 -2.37
CA PHE A 356 -3.90 -22.54 -1.30
C PHE A 356 -4.38 -23.19 0.01
N PRO A 357 -3.52 -23.26 1.04
CA PRO A 357 -3.90 -23.81 2.33
C PRO A 357 -4.80 -22.84 3.10
N ILE A 358 -5.77 -23.37 3.84
CA ILE A 358 -6.72 -22.62 4.67
C ILE A 358 -6.93 -23.40 5.97
N ARG A 359 -7.07 -22.65 7.07
CA ARG A 359 -7.32 -23.15 8.42
C ARG A 359 -8.78 -23.52 8.68
#